data_AF-A0A943UIW7-F1
#
_entry.id   AF-A0A943UIW7-F1
#
_cell.length_a   1.000
_cell.length_b   1.000
_cell.length_c   1.000
_cell.angle_alpha   90.00
_cell.angle_beta   90.00
_cell.angle_gamma   90.00
#
_symmetry.space_group_name_H-M   'P 1'
#
loop_
_entity.id
_entity.type
_entity.pdbx_description
1 polymer ?
#
loop_
_entity_poly.entity_id
_entity_poly.type
_entity_poly.pdbx_seq_one_letter_code
_entity_poly.pdbx_strand_id
1 'polypeptide(L)'
;MKKRILGLALAMLLLFCAAALGETNTQVKHYLMLGEDGYADQVTDDARTDTIVLVSLDTKYNRVILTSILRDSKINNPRGNETKINLLYKNHGFDGIVSCLERELDIKIKGAILVNFENVKPVIDALGGVDIEIDQNEYLAIRSILLGKDPNMPDGPGLVHMTGRIALAYMRTRATGSGGDFARTERQRKVVAQLFDKCRSLSLLELVGLYNEVSSGMKMSLSAMDILSVLSQGYTLMTSGADFVEFRIPQDGTYSYGSVGSSSVLDVRWKTNKTRFHALLDNEQ
;
A
#
# COMPACT_ATOMS: atom_id res chain seq x y z
N MET A 1 -19.08 -24.53 3.90
CA MET A 1 -18.53 -23.23 4.34
C MET A 1 -17.04 -22.98 4.00
N LYS A 2 -16.26 -23.94 3.46
CA LYS A 2 -14.81 -23.75 3.16
C LYS A 2 -14.48 -23.29 1.70
N LYS A 3 -15.12 -22.24 1.15
CA LYS A 3 -14.93 -21.84 -0.28
C LYS A 3 -15.10 -20.33 -0.59
N ARG A 4 -14.59 -19.42 0.26
CA ARG A 4 -14.70 -17.95 0.05
C ARG A 4 -13.57 -17.14 0.71
N ILE A 5 -12.36 -17.70 0.85
CA ILE A 5 -11.33 -17.15 1.75
C ILE A 5 -9.92 -17.40 1.20
N LEU A 6 -9.55 -16.68 0.13
CA LEU A 6 -8.18 -16.53 -0.36
C LEU A 6 -8.00 -15.09 -0.90
N GLY A 7 -8.37 -14.11 -0.06
CA GLY A 7 -9.26 -13.04 -0.54
C GLY A 7 -8.74 -11.61 -0.69
N LEU A 8 -7.45 -11.28 -0.53
CA LEU A 8 -6.93 -9.92 -0.83
C LEU A 8 -5.40 -9.72 -0.91
N ALA A 9 -4.55 -10.75 -0.95
CA ALA A 9 -3.09 -10.49 -1.02
C ALA A 9 -2.75 -9.70 -2.26
N LEU A 10 -3.45 -10.02 -3.35
CA LEU A 10 -3.42 -9.27 -4.60
C LEU A 10 -3.94 -7.84 -4.51
N ALA A 11 -4.40 -7.30 -3.38
CA ALA A 11 -4.45 -5.84 -3.24
C ALA A 11 -3.04 -5.25 -3.31
N MET A 12 -2.13 -5.85 -2.53
CA MET A 12 -0.73 -5.46 -2.44
C MET A 12 0.09 -6.15 -3.54
N LEU A 13 -0.37 -7.33 -3.99
CA LEU A 13 0.25 -8.13 -5.05
C LEU A 13 -0.38 -7.98 -6.44
N LEU A 14 -1.33 -7.05 -6.69
CA LEU A 14 -1.90 -6.86 -8.04
C LEU A 14 -0.85 -6.46 -9.08
N LEU A 15 0.36 -6.21 -8.60
CA LEU A 15 1.63 -6.00 -9.27
C LEU A 15 2.45 -7.24 -9.65
N PHE A 16 2.11 -8.49 -9.26
CA PHE A 16 3.04 -9.66 -9.35
C PHE A 16 2.45 -11.10 -9.64
N CYS A 17 2.07 -11.46 -10.89
CA CYS A 17 2.02 -12.81 -11.59
C CYS A 17 1.42 -12.97 -13.04
N ALA A 18 2.06 -13.36 -14.16
CA ALA A 18 3.43 -13.66 -14.65
C ALA A 18 3.41 -13.71 -16.23
N ALA A 19 4.54 -13.97 -16.90
CA ALA A 19 4.73 -14.27 -18.35
C ALA A 19 4.64 -13.14 -19.40
N ALA A 20 5.75 -12.89 -20.10
CA ALA A 20 5.92 -11.84 -21.10
C ALA A 20 5.74 -12.33 -22.54
N LEU A 21 5.12 -11.52 -23.39
CA LEU A 21 5.22 -11.57 -24.86
C LEU A 21 5.19 -10.14 -25.43
N GLY A 22 6.37 -9.53 -25.63
CA GLY A 22 6.54 -8.14 -26.06
C GLY A 22 6.28 -7.12 -24.94
N GLU A 23 7.04 -6.03 -24.80
CA GLU A 23 8.11 -5.46 -25.63
C GLU A 23 9.31 -5.07 -24.76
N THR A 24 10.51 -5.08 -25.35
CA THR A 24 11.71 -4.47 -24.76
C THR A 24 11.60 -2.95 -24.78
N ASN A 25 11.02 -2.35 -23.75
CA ASN A 25 11.14 -0.91 -23.51
C ASN A 25 11.47 -0.64 -22.03
N THR A 26 12.65 -0.08 -21.79
CA THR A 26 13.23 0.17 -20.46
C THR A 26 12.53 1.36 -19.80
N GLN A 27 11.42 1.10 -19.11
CA GLN A 27 10.68 2.14 -18.40
C GLN A 27 10.08 1.59 -17.10
N VAL A 28 10.38 2.28 -15.99
CA VAL A 28 9.73 2.05 -14.71
C VAL A 28 8.22 2.28 -14.87
N LYS A 29 7.38 1.34 -14.40
CA LYS A 29 5.92 1.47 -14.46
C LYS A 29 5.34 1.73 -13.08
N HIS A 30 4.61 2.83 -12.94
CA HIS A 30 4.02 3.26 -11.68
C HIS A 30 2.53 2.89 -11.59
N TYR A 31 2.12 2.41 -10.42
CA TYR A 31 0.73 2.04 -10.08
C TYR A 31 0.40 2.59 -8.71
N LEU A 32 -0.84 3.04 -8.52
CA LEU A 32 -1.28 3.67 -7.28
C LEU A 32 -2.15 2.72 -6.46
N MET A 33 -1.66 2.28 -5.30
CA MET A 33 -2.45 1.54 -4.31
C MET A 33 -3.00 2.49 -3.25
N LEU A 34 -4.31 2.45 -3.07
CA LEU A 34 -5.04 3.23 -2.07
C LEU A 34 -5.69 2.28 -1.05
N GLY A 35 -5.63 2.63 0.22
CA GLY A 35 -6.30 1.93 1.31
C GLY A 35 -7.33 2.82 2.00
N GLU A 36 -8.60 2.39 2.04
CA GLU A 36 -9.62 2.99 2.90
C GLU A 36 -9.66 2.32 4.28
N ASP A 37 -9.70 3.12 5.34
CA ASP A 37 -9.98 2.65 6.71
C ASP A 37 -11.50 2.64 6.97
N GLY A 38 -12.22 1.91 6.12
CA GLY A 38 -13.64 1.62 6.27
C GLY A 38 -13.89 0.41 7.16
N TYR A 39 -15.12 0.28 7.67
CA TYR A 39 -15.62 -0.91 8.36
C TYR A 39 -16.62 -1.73 7.53
N ALA A 40 -16.90 -1.30 6.30
CA ALA A 40 -17.75 -2.04 5.35
C ALA A 40 -16.91 -3.07 4.57
N ASP A 41 -17.54 -4.14 4.07
CA ASP A 41 -16.87 -5.12 3.20
C ASP A 41 -16.63 -4.59 1.76
N GLN A 42 -17.28 -3.48 1.41
CA GLN A 42 -17.29 -2.88 0.08
C GLN A 42 -16.77 -1.44 0.12
N VAL A 43 -15.89 -1.13 -0.83
CA VAL A 43 -15.28 0.20 -1.01
C VAL A 43 -16.34 1.24 -1.41
N THR A 44 -16.36 2.39 -0.75
CA THR A 44 -17.32 3.47 -1.06
C THR A 44 -16.64 4.67 -1.70
N ASP A 45 -17.35 5.41 -2.55
CA ASP A 45 -16.79 6.62 -3.17
C ASP A 45 -16.64 7.78 -2.17
N ASP A 46 -17.23 7.65 -0.98
CA ASP A 46 -17.12 8.62 0.11
C ASP A 46 -15.89 8.39 1.03
N ALA A 47 -15.09 7.35 0.77
CA ALA A 47 -14.02 6.92 1.66
C ALA A 47 -12.76 7.81 1.60
N ARG A 48 -12.15 8.04 2.78
CA ARG A 48 -10.83 8.67 2.89
C ARG A 48 -9.73 7.63 2.71
N THR A 49 -8.71 7.99 1.93
CA THR A 49 -7.57 7.11 1.64
C THR A 49 -6.46 7.33 2.66
N ASP A 50 -6.57 6.64 3.79
CA ASP A 50 -5.63 6.75 4.92
C ASP A 50 -4.30 6.00 4.67
N THR A 51 -4.18 5.35 3.52
CA THR A 51 -2.96 4.74 2.98
C THR A 51 -2.87 5.00 1.49
N ILE A 52 -1.72 5.50 1.05
CA ILE A 52 -1.46 5.90 -0.33
C ILE A 52 -0.04 5.42 -0.64
N VAL A 53 0.09 4.43 -1.52
CA VAL A 53 1.39 3.86 -1.90
C VAL A 53 1.50 3.88 -3.41
N LEU A 54 2.48 4.61 -3.93
CA LEU A 54 2.89 4.53 -5.32
C LEU A 54 3.88 3.35 -5.44
N VAL A 55 3.49 2.32 -6.15
CA VAL A 55 4.35 1.16 -6.44
C VAL A 55 4.98 1.34 -7.81
N SER A 56 6.30 1.19 -7.88
CA SER A 56 7.05 1.31 -9.14
C SER A 56 7.74 -0.01 -9.45
N LEU A 57 7.38 -0.61 -10.59
CA LEU A 57 8.04 -1.80 -11.13
C LEU A 57 9.21 -1.36 -12.00
N ASP A 58 10.43 -1.65 -11.55
CA ASP A 58 11.66 -1.26 -12.21
C ASP A 58 12.38 -2.50 -12.76
N THR A 59 12.10 -2.80 -14.02
CA THR A 59 12.74 -3.90 -14.77
C THR A 59 14.13 -3.54 -15.30
N LYS A 60 14.57 -2.27 -15.19
CA LYS A 60 15.91 -1.84 -15.62
C LYS A 60 16.96 -2.20 -14.57
N TYR A 61 16.66 -1.90 -13.31
CA TYR A 61 17.56 -2.17 -12.17
C TYR A 61 17.12 -3.37 -11.32
N ASN A 62 16.08 -4.10 -11.74
CA ASN A 62 15.53 -5.26 -11.02
C ASN A 62 15.05 -4.90 -9.60
N ARG A 63 14.17 -3.90 -9.48
CA ARG A 63 13.70 -3.35 -8.20
C ARG A 63 12.17 -3.25 -8.14
N VAL A 64 11.64 -3.35 -6.92
CA VAL A 64 10.27 -3.00 -6.55
C VAL A 64 10.34 -1.82 -5.60
N ILE A 65 9.84 -0.66 -6.01
CA ILE A 65 9.93 0.57 -5.21
C ILE A 65 8.57 0.91 -4.61
N LEU A 66 8.44 0.82 -3.28
CA LEU A 66 7.25 1.27 -2.54
C LEU A 66 7.43 2.70 -2.04
N THR A 67 6.75 3.65 -2.68
CA THR A 67 6.71 5.05 -2.23
C THR A 67 5.44 5.31 -1.43
N SER A 68 5.56 5.35 -0.10
CA SER A 68 4.45 5.67 0.79
C SER A 68 4.26 7.19 0.89
N ILE A 69 3.06 7.67 0.56
CA ILE A 69 2.71 9.10 0.59
C ILE A 69 1.80 9.35 1.79
N LEU A 70 2.24 10.20 2.72
CA LEU A 70 1.51 10.41 3.97
C LEU A 70 0.19 11.14 3.70
N ARG A 71 -0.90 10.58 4.24
CA ARG A 71 -2.30 11.00 4.00
C ARG A 71 -2.60 12.49 4.24
N ASP A 72 -1.83 13.12 5.12
CA ASP A 72 -1.98 14.52 5.53
C ASP A 72 -1.10 15.48 4.72
N SER A 73 -0.39 14.98 3.70
CA SER A 73 0.36 15.80 2.75
C SER A 73 -0.55 16.81 2.04
N LYS A 74 -0.20 18.10 2.14
CA LYS A 74 -0.86 19.16 1.40
C LYS A 74 -0.53 19.06 -0.09
N ILE A 75 -1.55 19.14 -0.92
CA ILE A 75 -1.46 19.06 -2.38
C ILE A 75 -2.55 19.92 -3.01
N ASN A 76 -2.31 20.43 -4.22
CA ASN A 76 -3.37 21.11 -4.98
C ASN A 76 -4.27 20.06 -5.64
N ASN A 77 -5.58 20.19 -5.49
CA ASN A 77 -6.54 19.33 -6.18
C ASN A 77 -6.58 19.62 -7.71
N PRO A 78 -7.39 18.89 -8.51
CA PRO A 78 -7.49 19.14 -9.96
C PRO A 78 -7.98 20.54 -10.35
N ARG A 79 -8.55 21.31 -9.41
CA ARG A 79 -8.99 22.70 -9.61
C ARG A 79 -7.96 23.74 -9.11
N GLY A 80 -6.80 23.30 -8.61
CA GLY A 80 -5.75 24.18 -8.09
C GLY A 80 -5.91 24.59 -6.62
N ASN A 81 -6.95 24.12 -5.92
CA ASN A 81 -7.18 24.46 -4.51
C ASN A 81 -6.36 23.56 -3.58
N GLU A 82 -5.75 24.12 -2.53
CA GLU A 82 -5.04 23.35 -1.50
C GLU A 82 -5.99 22.39 -0.77
N THR A 83 -5.55 21.15 -0.55
CA THR A 83 -6.27 20.11 0.21
C THR A 83 -5.29 19.09 0.80
N LYS A 84 -5.79 18.18 1.64
CA LYS A 84 -5.10 16.92 1.97
C LYS A 84 -5.19 15.92 0.82
N ILE A 85 -4.12 15.18 0.59
CA ILE A 85 -4.09 14.12 -0.42
C ILE A 85 -5.14 13.02 -0.18
N ASN A 86 -5.44 12.66 1.08
CA ASN A 86 -6.44 11.61 1.38
C ASN A 86 -7.89 11.97 1.06
N LEU A 87 -8.17 13.24 0.71
CA LEU A 87 -9.46 13.71 0.23
C LEU A 87 -9.58 13.65 -1.30
N LEU A 88 -8.49 13.42 -2.04
CA LEU A 88 -8.52 13.46 -3.50
C LEU A 88 -9.37 12.34 -4.11
N TYR A 89 -9.21 11.09 -3.64
CA TYR A 89 -10.05 9.99 -4.11
C TYR A 89 -11.54 10.25 -3.82
N LYS A 90 -11.87 10.60 -2.56
CA LYS A 90 -13.24 10.94 -2.12
C LYS A 90 -13.91 11.99 -3.01
N ASN A 91 -13.18 13.06 -3.32
CA ASN A 91 -13.75 14.23 -3.98
C ASN A 91 -13.66 14.19 -5.51
N HIS A 92 -12.76 13.37 -6.07
CA HIS A 92 -12.37 13.44 -7.48
C HIS A 92 -12.04 12.06 -8.12
N GLY A 93 -12.31 10.95 -7.44
CA GLY A 93 -12.07 9.59 -7.93
C GLY A 93 -10.60 9.26 -8.18
N PHE A 94 -10.35 8.18 -8.94
CA PHE A 94 -8.99 7.79 -9.35
C PHE A 94 -8.31 8.88 -10.18
N ASP A 95 -8.99 9.41 -11.20
CA ASP A 95 -8.44 10.43 -12.11
C ASP A 95 -7.94 11.67 -11.36
N GLY A 96 -8.65 12.10 -10.32
CA GLY A 96 -8.27 13.26 -9.52
C GLY A 96 -7.03 13.05 -8.66
N ILE A 97 -6.89 11.90 -7.99
CA ILE A 97 -5.68 11.61 -7.21
C ILE A 97 -4.49 11.27 -8.10
N VAL A 98 -4.71 10.55 -9.20
CA VAL A 98 -3.69 10.23 -10.21
C VAL A 98 -3.14 11.51 -10.84
N SER A 99 -3.99 12.36 -11.43
CA SER A 99 -3.53 13.58 -12.11
C SER A 99 -2.78 14.56 -11.19
N CYS A 100 -3.13 14.62 -9.90
CA CYS A 100 -2.38 15.41 -8.93
C CYS A 100 -1.00 14.80 -8.64
N LEU A 101 -0.91 13.48 -8.43
CA LEU A 101 0.36 12.81 -8.20
C LEU A 101 1.28 12.81 -9.43
N GLU A 102 0.75 12.59 -10.62
CA GLU A 102 1.48 12.72 -11.89
C GLU A 102 2.07 14.13 -12.04
N ARG A 103 1.32 15.17 -11.67
CA ARG A 103 1.80 16.57 -11.71
C ARG A 103 2.89 16.87 -10.68
N GLU A 104 2.71 16.46 -9.42
CA GLU A 104 3.69 16.77 -8.36
C GLU A 104 4.97 15.93 -8.47
N LEU A 105 4.87 14.69 -9.01
CA LEU A 105 5.99 13.76 -9.15
C LEU A 105 6.57 13.67 -10.56
N ASP A 106 5.91 14.20 -11.59
CA ASP A 106 6.39 14.22 -12.99
C ASP A 106 6.62 12.81 -13.54
N ILE A 107 5.58 11.98 -13.40
CA ILE A 107 5.54 10.56 -13.80
C ILE A 107 4.22 10.24 -14.46
N LYS A 108 4.14 9.06 -15.10
CA LYS A 108 2.88 8.49 -15.59
C LYS A 108 2.45 7.28 -14.75
N ILE A 109 1.28 7.37 -14.13
CA ILE A 109 0.65 6.28 -13.39
C ILE A 109 -0.21 5.48 -14.37
N LYS A 110 0.08 4.18 -14.51
CA LYS A 110 -0.57 3.30 -15.49
C LYS A 110 -1.98 2.86 -15.04
N GLY A 111 -2.24 2.90 -13.73
CA GLY A 111 -3.57 2.73 -13.16
C GLY A 111 -3.54 2.68 -11.64
N ALA A 112 -4.72 2.63 -11.05
CA ALA A 112 -4.92 2.72 -9.61
C ALA A 112 -5.88 1.63 -9.11
N ILE A 113 -5.70 1.26 -7.84
CA ILE A 113 -6.55 0.33 -7.10
C ILE A 113 -6.90 0.93 -5.74
N LEU A 114 -8.13 0.69 -5.28
CA LEU A 114 -8.59 1.03 -3.94
C LEU A 114 -9.09 -0.22 -3.24
N VAL A 115 -8.63 -0.33 -2.01
CA VAL A 115 -8.63 -1.53 -1.18
C VAL A 115 -9.22 -1.17 0.17
N ASN A 116 -10.15 -1.97 0.69
CA ASN A 116 -10.61 -1.80 2.07
C ASN A 116 -9.78 -2.68 3.03
N PHE A 117 -9.37 -2.11 4.16
CA PHE A 117 -8.53 -2.82 5.13
C PHE A 117 -9.21 -3.99 5.87
N GLU A 118 -10.54 -4.02 6.02
CA GLU A 118 -11.26 -5.21 6.49
C GLU A 118 -11.03 -6.40 5.56
N ASN A 119 -10.97 -6.16 4.26
CA ASN A 119 -10.72 -7.20 3.29
C ASN A 119 -9.26 -7.74 3.39
N VAL A 120 -8.34 -7.04 4.06
CA VAL A 120 -6.96 -7.51 4.24
C VAL A 120 -6.84 -8.66 5.26
N LYS A 121 -7.86 -8.91 6.10
CA LYS A 121 -7.83 -10.05 7.04
C LYS A 121 -7.73 -11.42 6.32
N PRO A 122 -8.67 -11.80 5.42
CA PRO A 122 -8.65 -13.10 4.73
C PRO A 122 -7.42 -13.34 3.84
N VAL A 123 -6.58 -12.32 3.61
CA VAL A 123 -5.26 -12.44 2.99
C VAL A 123 -4.29 -13.21 3.84
N ILE A 124 -4.14 -12.69 5.06
CA ILE A 124 -3.06 -13.02 5.95
C ILE A 124 -3.37 -14.40 6.46
N ASP A 125 -4.64 -14.68 6.78
CA ASP A 125 -5.13 -16.03 7.08
C ASP A 125 -4.87 -17.02 5.91
N ALA A 126 -5.09 -16.61 4.65
CA ALA A 126 -4.88 -17.45 3.48
C ALA A 126 -3.41 -17.77 3.16
N LEU A 127 -2.51 -16.83 3.45
CA LEU A 127 -1.05 -17.00 3.31
C LEU A 127 -0.39 -17.60 4.57
N GLY A 128 -1.21 -18.08 5.52
CA GLY A 128 -0.74 -18.75 6.73
C GLY A 128 -0.12 -17.82 7.75
N GLY A 129 -0.65 -16.60 7.88
CA GLY A 129 -0.25 -15.54 8.82
C GLY A 129 0.96 -14.71 8.37
N VAL A 130 1.26 -13.67 9.15
CA VAL A 130 2.52 -12.91 9.05
C VAL A 130 3.25 -12.91 10.38
N ASP A 131 4.57 -12.97 10.34
CA ASP A 131 5.41 -13.10 11.52
C ASP A 131 6.10 -11.74 11.77
N ILE A 132 5.72 -11.04 12.85
CA ILE A 132 6.15 -9.65 13.10
C ILE A 132 6.61 -9.49 14.55
N GLU A 133 7.80 -8.94 14.73
CA GLU A 133 8.31 -8.52 16.04
C GLU A 133 7.65 -7.19 16.47
N ILE A 134 7.04 -7.19 17.67
CA ILE A 134 6.33 -6.05 18.24
C ILE A 134 6.80 -5.70 19.66
N ASP A 135 6.68 -4.42 20.02
CA ASP A 135 6.98 -3.93 21.38
C ASP A 135 5.80 -4.08 22.36
N GLN A 136 6.03 -3.75 23.63
CA GLN A 136 5.00 -3.80 24.69
C GLN A 136 3.83 -2.82 24.45
N ASN A 137 4.07 -1.67 23.80
CA ASN A 137 3.04 -0.66 23.51
C ASN A 137 2.15 -1.12 22.36
N GLU A 138 2.75 -1.72 21.32
CA GLU A 138 2.08 -2.31 20.18
C GLU A 138 1.23 -3.51 20.62
N TYR A 139 1.80 -4.39 21.46
CA TYR A 139 1.06 -5.48 22.11
C TYR A 139 -0.20 -4.98 22.83
N LEU A 140 -0.05 -3.99 23.72
CA LEU A 140 -1.18 -3.42 24.47
C LEU A 140 -2.20 -2.73 23.56
N ALA A 141 -1.76 -2.06 22.49
CA ALA A 141 -2.64 -1.40 21.53
C ALA A 141 -3.44 -2.39 20.68
N ILE A 142 -2.82 -3.48 20.19
CA ILE A 142 -3.53 -4.60 19.53
C ILE A 142 -4.57 -5.18 20.48
N ARG A 143 -4.19 -5.45 21.74
CA ARG A 143 -5.08 -6.04 22.76
C ARG A 143 -6.26 -5.12 23.05
N SER A 144 -6.04 -3.80 23.09
CA SER A 144 -7.09 -2.80 23.25
C SER A 144 -8.07 -2.77 22.06
N ILE A 145 -7.56 -2.81 20.82
CA ILE A 145 -8.42 -2.82 19.61
C ILE A 145 -9.27 -4.09 19.53
N LEU A 146 -8.68 -5.24 19.88
CA LEU A 146 -9.38 -6.54 19.87
C LEU A 146 -10.17 -6.82 21.15
N LEU A 147 -10.22 -5.87 22.10
CA LEU A 147 -10.83 -6.00 23.43
C LEU A 147 -10.32 -7.21 24.24
N GLY A 148 -9.14 -7.76 23.90
CA GLY A 148 -8.62 -9.03 24.43
C GLY A 148 -9.47 -10.26 24.10
N LYS A 149 -10.30 -10.21 23.05
CA LYS A 149 -11.28 -11.26 22.68
C LYS A 149 -10.93 -11.99 21.37
N ASP A 150 -9.67 -11.97 20.93
CA ASP A 150 -9.24 -12.84 19.83
C ASP A 150 -8.73 -14.18 20.39
N PRO A 151 -9.17 -15.33 19.88
CA PRO A 151 -8.69 -16.63 20.36
C PRO A 151 -7.21 -16.88 20.05
N ASN A 152 -6.61 -16.13 19.11
CA ASN A 152 -5.18 -16.23 18.77
C ASN A 152 -4.38 -15.05 19.32
N MET A 153 -4.93 -14.29 20.29
CA MET A 153 -4.25 -13.12 20.85
C MET A 153 -2.87 -13.54 21.40
N PRO A 154 -1.78 -12.84 21.06
CA PRO A 154 -0.47 -13.11 21.68
C PRO A 154 -0.49 -13.00 23.21
N ASP A 155 0.40 -13.74 23.85
CA ASP A 155 0.60 -13.69 25.30
C ASP A 155 1.42 -12.47 25.77
N GLY A 156 2.17 -11.83 24.86
CA GLY A 156 3.03 -10.69 25.15
C GLY A 156 3.70 -10.09 23.90
N PRO A 157 4.68 -9.19 24.09
CA PRO A 157 5.52 -8.65 23.02
C PRO A 157 6.57 -9.67 22.53
N GLY A 158 7.32 -9.30 21.49
CA GLY A 158 8.30 -10.15 20.81
C GLY A 158 7.82 -10.58 19.42
N LEU A 159 8.35 -11.69 18.90
CA LEU A 159 7.92 -12.24 17.62
C LEU A 159 6.51 -12.84 17.72
N VAL A 160 5.54 -12.19 17.09
CA VAL A 160 4.13 -12.60 17.09
C VAL A 160 3.71 -13.10 15.72
N HIS A 161 3.12 -14.29 15.71
CA HIS A 161 2.39 -14.81 14.57
C HIS A 161 1.01 -14.15 14.50
N MET A 162 0.78 -13.31 13.49
CA MET A 162 -0.46 -12.56 13.34
C MET A 162 -1.39 -13.20 12.31
N THR A 163 -2.57 -13.63 12.77
CA THR A 163 -3.74 -13.83 11.90
C THR A 163 -4.18 -12.50 11.29
N GLY A 164 -5.01 -12.53 10.25
CA GLY A 164 -5.45 -11.32 9.56
C GLY A 164 -6.15 -10.32 10.46
N ARG A 165 -6.94 -10.79 11.44
CA ARG A 165 -7.58 -9.93 12.44
C ARG A 165 -6.58 -9.24 13.37
N ILE A 166 -5.51 -9.94 13.76
CA ILE A 166 -4.44 -9.39 14.60
C ILE A 166 -3.57 -8.41 13.81
N ALA A 167 -3.19 -8.76 12.59
CA ALA A 167 -2.42 -7.90 11.70
C ALA A 167 -3.20 -6.63 11.31
N LEU A 168 -4.52 -6.71 11.09
CA LEU A 168 -5.35 -5.52 10.89
C LEU A 168 -5.38 -4.62 12.12
N ALA A 169 -5.52 -5.19 13.33
CA ALA A 169 -5.44 -4.42 14.56
C ALA A 169 -4.07 -3.73 14.69
N TYR A 170 -2.98 -4.46 14.44
CA TYR A 170 -1.60 -3.94 14.41
C TYR A 170 -1.45 -2.77 13.42
N MET A 171 -1.88 -2.92 12.18
CA MET A 171 -1.85 -1.85 11.15
C MET A 171 -2.71 -0.62 11.51
N ARG A 172 -3.75 -0.78 12.33
CA ARG A 172 -4.58 0.33 12.83
C ARG A 172 -4.03 1.00 14.08
N THR A 173 -3.07 0.39 14.79
CA THR A 173 -2.54 0.97 16.04
C THR A 173 -1.90 2.34 15.81
N ARG A 174 -2.20 3.26 16.73
CA ARG A 174 -1.51 4.55 16.89
C ARG A 174 -0.73 4.58 18.21
N ALA A 175 -0.14 3.43 18.59
CA ALA A 175 0.45 3.20 19.91
C ALA A 175 1.41 4.33 20.30
N THR A 176 1.40 4.70 21.58
CA THR A 176 1.68 6.05 22.13
C THR A 176 3.14 6.54 22.09
N GLY A 177 3.96 6.00 21.18
CA GLY A 177 5.25 6.58 20.82
C GLY A 177 5.13 7.80 19.90
N SER A 178 6.16 8.63 19.87
CA SER A 178 6.24 9.94 19.20
C SER A 178 6.22 9.92 17.65
N GLY A 179 5.76 8.83 17.02
CA GLY A 179 5.76 8.64 15.55
C GLY A 179 4.43 8.88 14.83
N GLY A 180 3.29 8.92 15.53
CA GLY A 180 1.98 9.25 14.93
C GLY A 180 1.63 8.45 13.66
N ASP A 181 1.28 9.14 12.57
CA ASP A 181 0.97 8.52 11.28
C ASP A 181 2.19 7.85 10.61
N PHE A 182 3.42 8.30 10.87
CA PHE A 182 4.63 7.68 10.32
C PHE A 182 4.79 6.24 10.83
N ALA A 183 4.56 6.04 12.13
CA ALA A 183 4.58 4.71 12.74
C ALA A 183 3.46 3.81 12.18
N ARG A 184 2.27 4.35 11.86
CA ARG A 184 1.20 3.56 11.24
C ARG A 184 1.62 3.06 9.84
N THR A 185 2.18 3.94 9.02
CA THR A 185 2.71 3.58 7.69
C THR A 185 3.83 2.53 7.79
N GLU A 186 4.71 2.63 8.80
CA GLU A 186 5.75 1.62 9.03
C GLU A 186 5.18 0.23 9.37
N ARG A 187 4.11 0.15 10.19
CA ARG A 187 3.45 -1.13 10.51
C ARG A 187 2.80 -1.77 9.30
N GLN A 188 2.09 -0.97 8.50
CA GLN A 188 1.50 -1.41 7.23
C GLN A 188 2.58 -1.96 6.29
N ARG A 189 3.71 -1.26 6.17
CA ARG A 189 4.89 -1.67 5.40
C ARG A 189 5.49 -3.00 5.88
N LYS A 190 5.63 -3.20 7.20
CA LYS A 190 6.08 -4.49 7.80
C LYS A 190 5.15 -5.65 7.41
N VAL A 191 3.83 -5.45 7.42
CA VAL A 191 2.86 -6.47 6.94
C VAL A 191 3.00 -6.74 5.44
N VAL A 192 3.12 -5.69 4.61
CA VAL A 192 3.31 -5.83 3.15
C VAL A 192 4.58 -6.63 2.84
N ALA A 193 5.69 -6.36 3.52
CA ALA A 193 6.97 -7.06 3.31
C ALA A 193 6.87 -8.55 3.67
N GLN A 194 6.26 -8.88 4.81
CA GLN A 194 6.01 -10.29 5.19
C GLN A 194 5.11 -11.01 4.17
N LEU A 195 4.05 -10.35 3.69
CA LEU A 195 3.17 -10.91 2.66
C LEU A 195 3.90 -11.15 1.32
N PHE A 196 4.79 -10.24 0.93
CA PHE A 196 5.62 -10.37 -0.27
C PHE A 196 6.53 -11.62 -0.20
N ASP A 197 7.20 -11.85 0.93
CA ASP A 197 8.04 -13.04 1.12
C ASP A 197 7.24 -14.36 1.13
N LYS A 198 6.03 -14.38 1.71
CA LYS A 198 5.13 -15.55 1.60
C LYS A 198 4.69 -15.78 0.14
N CYS A 199 4.46 -14.72 -0.64
CA CYS A 199 4.06 -14.86 -2.04
C CYS A 199 5.19 -15.26 -3.00
N ARG A 200 6.47 -15.04 -2.65
CA ARG A 200 7.62 -15.56 -3.42
C ARG A 200 7.62 -17.09 -3.54
N SER A 201 6.96 -17.82 -2.64
CA SER A 201 6.83 -19.29 -2.72
C SER A 201 5.63 -19.79 -3.52
N LEU A 202 4.78 -18.91 -4.05
CA LEU A 202 3.59 -19.29 -4.82
C LEU A 202 3.83 -19.32 -6.32
N SER A 203 3.16 -20.23 -7.02
CA SER A 203 3.13 -20.27 -8.48
C SER A 203 2.20 -19.20 -9.07
N LEU A 204 2.40 -18.93 -10.37
CA LEU A 204 1.49 -18.13 -11.20
C LEU A 204 0.02 -18.49 -11.00
N LEU A 205 -0.29 -19.78 -11.05
CA LEU A 205 -1.68 -20.24 -11.03
C LEU A 205 -2.33 -20.00 -9.67
N GLU A 206 -1.57 -20.15 -8.58
CA GLU A 206 -2.05 -19.87 -7.23
C GLU A 206 -2.31 -18.37 -7.03
N LEU A 207 -1.45 -17.51 -7.59
CA LEU A 207 -1.60 -16.05 -7.51
C LEU A 207 -2.74 -15.52 -8.39
N VAL A 208 -3.04 -16.16 -9.53
CA VAL A 208 -4.27 -15.91 -10.30
C VAL A 208 -5.51 -16.50 -9.61
N GLY A 209 -5.40 -17.64 -8.93
CA GLY A 209 -6.47 -18.20 -8.08
C GLY A 209 -6.86 -17.21 -6.99
N LEU A 210 -5.85 -16.69 -6.29
CA LEU A 210 -5.96 -15.60 -5.33
C LEU A 210 -6.72 -14.42 -5.93
N TYR A 211 -6.28 -13.87 -7.09
CA TYR A 211 -6.94 -12.73 -7.77
C TYR A 211 -8.47 -12.86 -7.85
N ASN A 212 -8.93 -14.02 -8.29
CA ASN A 212 -10.35 -14.23 -8.55
C ASN A 212 -11.17 -14.27 -7.25
N GLU A 213 -10.59 -14.73 -6.15
CA GLU A 213 -11.19 -14.63 -4.82
C GLU A 213 -11.13 -13.20 -4.24
N VAL A 214 -10.15 -12.38 -4.65
CA VAL A 214 -9.96 -11.03 -4.10
C VAL A 214 -10.79 -9.93 -4.77
N SER A 215 -10.95 -10.01 -6.08
CA SER A 215 -11.28 -8.86 -6.93
C SER A 215 -12.60 -8.16 -6.57
N SER A 216 -13.57 -8.91 -6.04
CA SER A 216 -14.87 -8.38 -5.58
C SER A 216 -14.82 -7.41 -4.39
N GLY A 217 -13.70 -7.36 -3.65
CA GLY A 217 -13.47 -6.45 -2.53
C GLY A 217 -12.68 -5.19 -2.88
N MET A 218 -12.53 -4.89 -4.17
CA MET A 218 -11.68 -3.82 -4.70
C MET A 218 -12.43 -2.92 -5.68
N LYS A 219 -11.98 -1.66 -5.78
CA LYS A 219 -12.19 -0.83 -6.97
C LYS A 219 -10.88 -0.65 -7.70
N MET A 220 -10.91 -0.56 -9.03
CA MET A 220 -9.71 -0.41 -9.85
C MET A 220 -10.00 0.35 -11.14
N SER A 221 -9.01 1.07 -11.64
CA SER A 221 -9.04 1.72 -12.96
C SER A 221 -8.39 0.86 -14.07
N LEU A 222 -7.95 -0.36 -13.72
CA LEU A 222 -7.20 -1.28 -14.58
C LEU A 222 -8.17 -2.22 -15.32
N SER A 223 -7.90 -2.51 -16.59
CA SER A 223 -8.59 -3.59 -17.31
C SER A 223 -8.06 -4.97 -16.89
N ALA A 224 -8.78 -6.04 -17.24
CA ALA A 224 -8.30 -7.41 -17.02
C ALA A 224 -6.94 -7.68 -17.72
N MET A 225 -6.69 -7.07 -18.88
CA MET A 225 -5.41 -7.19 -19.59
C MET A 225 -4.30 -6.38 -18.92
N ASP A 226 -4.62 -5.21 -18.37
CA ASP A 226 -3.67 -4.47 -17.53
C ASP A 226 -3.32 -5.34 -16.33
N ILE A 227 -4.30 -5.86 -15.59
CA ILE A 227 -4.07 -6.74 -14.44
C ILE A 227 -3.13 -7.89 -14.80
N LEU A 228 -3.40 -8.64 -15.88
CA LEU A 228 -2.50 -9.71 -16.33
C LEU A 228 -1.09 -9.21 -16.70
N SER A 229 -0.95 -8.01 -17.28
CA SER A 229 0.35 -7.41 -17.65
C SER A 229 1.13 -6.86 -16.44
N VAL A 230 0.41 -6.22 -15.52
CA VAL A 230 0.91 -5.67 -14.27
C VAL A 230 1.43 -6.82 -13.43
N LEU A 231 0.56 -7.82 -13.20
CA LEU A 231 0.95 -9.08 -12.62
C LEU A 231 2.16 -9.68 -13.41
N SER A 232 2.12 -9.76 -14.74
CA SER A 232 3.18 -10.37 -15.55
C SER A 232 4.61 -9.97 -15.18
N GLN A 233 4.81 -8.66 -15.07
CA GLN A 233 6.11 -8.06 -14.79
C GLN A 233 6.58 -8.36 -13.38
N GLY A 234 5.68 -8.35 -12.40
CA GLY A 234 6.10 -8.55 -11.02
C GLY A 234 6.57 -9.95 -10.71
N TYR A 235 5.90 -11.03 -11.14
CA TYR A 235 6.44 -12.37 -10.85
C TYR A 235 7.81 -12.59 -11.47
N THR A 236 8.08 -11.93 -12.61
CA THR A 236 9.42 -11.85 -13.18
C THR A 236 10.39 -11.21 -12.18
N LEU A 237 10.04 -10.05 -11.58
CA LEU A 237 10.82 -9.40 -10.52
C LEU A 237 10.94 -10.25 -9.23
N MET A 238 9.90 -10.96 -8.80
CA MET A 238 9.96 -11.81 -7.60
C MET A 238 10.93 -12.99 -7.80
N THR A 239 10.88 -13.62 -8.97
CA THR A 239 11.68 -14.82 -9.29
C THR A 239 13.09 -14.50 -9.78
N SER A 240 13.35 -13.27 -10.25
CA SER A 240 14.69 -12.75 -10.51
C SER A 240 15.42 -12.26 -9.24
N GLY A 241 14.79 -12.35 -8.06
CA GLY A 241 15.35 -11.88 -6.80
C GLY A 241 15.46 -10.35 -6.71
N ALA A 242 14.48 -9.62 -7.26
CA ALA A 242 14.48 -8.15 -7.24
C ALA A 242 14.59 -7.56 -5.83
N ASP A 243 15.33 -6.44 -5.75
CA ASP A 243 15.47 -5.64 -4.53
C ASP A 243 14.15 -4.96 -4.19
N PHE A 244 13.81 -4.95 -2.90
CA PHE A 244 12.66 -4.22 -2.39
C PHE A 244 13.14 -2.90 -1.78
N VAL A 245 12.77 -1.79 -2.42
CA VAL A 245 13.24 -0.45 -2.05
C VAL A 245 12.09 0.38 -1.51
N GLU A 246 12.33 1.07 -0.42
CA GLU A 246 11.31 1.81 0.30
C GLU A 246 11.59 3.31 0.23
N PHE A 247 10.54 4.08 -0.06
CA PHE A 247 10.61 5.52 -0.09
C PHE A 247 9.37 6.11 0.58
N ARG A 248 9.49 7.36 1.03
CA ARG A 248 8.41 8.05 1.76
C ARG A 248 8.31 9.49 1.30
N ILE A 249 7.10 9.99 1.12
CA ILE A 249 6.82 11.40 0.85
C ILE A 249 5.88 11.92 1.95
N PRO A 250 6.25 12.98 2.69
CA PRO A 250 7.54 13.68 2.63
C PRO A 250 8.73 12.92 3.25
N GLN A 251 9.90 13.14 2.67
CA GLN A 251 11.21 12.82 3.25
C GLN A 251 11.57 13.77 4.41
N ASP A 252 12.53 13.37 5.25
CA ASP A 252 12.99 14.21 6.36
C ASP A 252 13.63 15.52 5.86
N GLY A 253 13.32 16.62 6.57
CA GLY A 253 13.70 17.99 6.18
C GLY A 253 12.92 18.58 4.99
N THR A 254 11.94 17.86 4.43
CA THR A 254 11.20 18.29 3.22
C THR A 254 9.76 18.71 3.47
N TYR A 255 9.36 18.92 4.73
CA TYR A 255 8.02 19.38 5.09
C TYR A 255 8.04 20.29 6.33
N SER A 256 6.95 21.01 6.54
CA SER A 256 6.60 21.68 7.81
C SER A 256 5.17 21.34 8.22
N TYR A 257 4.79 21.63 9.47
CA TYR A 257 3.39 21.54 9.89
C TYR A 257 2.65 22.83 9.53
N GLY A 258 1.44 22.69 8.99
CA GLY A 258 0.60 23.81 8.60
C GLY A 258 -0.88 23.49 8.74
N SER A 259 -1.74 24.30 8.10
CA SER A 259 -3.19 24.10 8.11
C SER A 259 -3.85 24.50 6.79
N VAL A 260 -4.83 23.71 6.34
CA VAL A 260 -5.79 24.08 5.28
C VAL A 260 -7.17 24.16 5.90
N GLY A 261 -7.74 25.37 5.96
CA GLY A 261 -8.92 25.64 6.78
C GLY A 261 -8.67 25.28 8.24
N SER A 262 -9.57 24.50 8.84
CA SER A 262 -9.43 23.99 10.22
C SER A 262 -8.61 22.71 10.35
N SER A 263 -8.08 22.15 9.25
CA SER A 263 -7.37 20.86 9.26
C SER A 263 -5.86 21.04 9.26
N SER A 264 -5.16 20.44 10.23
CA SER A 264 -3.69 20.35 10.23
C SER A 264 -3.19 19.51 9.05
N VAL A 265 -2.11 19.94 8.40
CA VAL A 265 -1.50 19.29 7.22
C VAL A 265 0.03 19.24 7.35
N LEU A 266 0.65 18.41 6.52
CA LEU A 266 2.08 18.49 6.22
C LEU A 266 2.25 19.37 4.97
N ASP A 267 2.86 20.54 5.11
CA ASP A 267 3.25 21.40 3.98
C ASP A 267 4.46 20.78 3.27
N VAL A 268 4.20 19.94 2.28
CA VAL A 268 5.23 19.18 1.56
C VAL A 268 5.95 20.03 0.53
N ARG A 269 7.29 20.03 0.57
CA ARG A 269 8.15 20.58 -0.48
C ARG A 269 8.20 19.59 -1.65
N TRP A 270 7.14 19.57 -2.47
CA TRP A 270 6.98 18.61 -3.57
C TRP A 270 8.17 18.63 -4.54
N LYS A 271 8.70 19.79 -4.91
CA LYS A 271 9.90 19.90 -5.77
C LYS A 271 11.11 19.12 -5.21
N THR A 272 11.38 19.21 -3.91
CA THR A 272 12.50 18.49 -3.27
C THR A 272 12.24 16.99 -3.17
N ASN A 273 11.00 16.59 -2.86
CA ASN A 273 10.62 15.17 -2.84
C ASN A 273 10.68 14.55 -4.23
N LYS A 274 10.23 15.28 -5.27
CA LYS A 274 10.37 14.89 -6.67
C LYS A 274 11.83 14.65 -7.04
N THR A 275 12.73 15.59 -6.76
CA THR A 275 14.16 15.41 -7.06
C THR A 275 14.74 14.16 -6.37
N ARG A 276 14.44 13.94 -5.07
CA ARG A 276 14.90 12.73 -4.36
C ARG A 276 14.27 11.44 -4.90
N PHE A 277 13.02 11.49 -5.35
CA PHE A 277 12.33 10.36 -5.94
C PHE A 277 12.90 9.98 -7.31
N HIS A 278 13.17 10.96 -8.19
CA HIS A 278 13.82 10.69 -9.48
C HIS A 278 15.26 10.21 -9.33
N ALA A 279 16.05 10.78 -8.42
CA ALA A 279 17.39 10.25 -8.10
C ALA A 279 17.35 8.75 -7.72
N LEU A 280 16.37 8.35 -6.90
CA LEU A 280 16.12 6.94 -6.59
C LEU A 280 15.75 6.12 -7.84
N LEU A 281 14.85 6.61 -8.71
CA LEU A 281 14.49 5.95 -9.97
C LEU A 281 15.69 5.76 -10.89
N ASP A 282 16.56 6.77 -11.01
CA ASP A 282 17.76 6.74 -11.84
C ASP A 282 18.91 5.93 -11.23
N ASN A 283 18.78 5.53 -9.96
CA ASN A 283 19.77 4.82 -9.15
C ASN A 283 21.02 5.66 -8.82
N GLU A 284 20.80 6.96 -8.60
CA GLU A 284 21.77 7.90 -8.02
C GLU A 284 21.69 7.82 -6.48
N GLN A 285 22.83 7.61 -5.81
CA GLN A 285 22.95 7.54 -4.34
C GLN A 285 23.38 8.88 -3.74
#